data_AF-A0A2H0XR95-F1
#
_entry.id   AF-A0A2H0XR95-F1
#
_cell.length_a   1.000
_cell.length_b   1.000
_cell.length_c   1.000
_cell.angle_alpha   90.00
_cell.angle_beta   90.00
_cell.angle_gamma   90.00
#
_symmetry.space_group_name_H-M   'P 1'
#
loop_
_entity.id
_entity.type
_entity.pdbx_description
1 polymer ?
#
loop_
_entity_poly.entity_id
_entity_poly.type
_entity_poly.pdbx_seq_one_letter_code
_entity_poly.pdbx_strand_id
1 'polypeptide(L)'
;MVAVYLIRFYYLIRTKEMTDEPDPKLLRKGYIVIGVVVAAFFLTKYLMDKTPSKIAKSKPVEIAKPLPNPFAPCVTVKGYVAASSEILLDRMNTMMLNKDDKAAALLWDQFNDDIIFLKGGDEVFVEDRKIFSGKLKIRPQGQTWALWTVTEAVKCP
;
A
#
# COMPACT_ATOMS: atom_id res chain seq x y z
N MET A 1 18.34 1.65 16.59
CA MET A 1 18.06 1.37 18.01
C MET A 1 19.19 0.64 18.73
N VAL A 2 19.94 -0.28 18.10
CA VAL A 2 21.07 -1.02 18.72
C VAL A 2 22.23 -0.12 19.19
N ALA A 3 22.55 0.93 18.42
CA ALA A 3 23.63 1.86 18.75
C ALA A 3 23.40 2.61 20.09
N VAL A 4 22.14 2.90 20.43
CA VAL A 4 21.80 3.61 21.68
C VAL A 4 22.04 2.71 22.91
N TYR A 5 21.81 1.39 22.78
CA TYR A 5 22.06 0.44 23.86
C TYR A 5 23.54 0.25 24.14
N LEU A 6 24.38 0.20 23.09
CA LEU A 6 25.84 0.06 23.25
C LEU A 6 26.45 1.30 23.91
N ILE A 7 25.99 2.50 23.55
CA ILE A 7 26.46 3.76 24.17
C ILE A 7 26.05 3.81 25.65
N ARG A 8 24.81 3.42 26.00
CA ARG A 8 24.34 3.42 27.39
C ARG A 8 25.07 2.39 28.25
N PHE A 9 25.41 1.23 27.68
CA PHE A 9 26.18 0.18 28.35
C PHE A 9 27.64 0.61 28.57
N TYR A 10 28.24 1.28 27.58
CA TYR A 10 29.60 1.83 27.69
C TYR A 10 29.70 2.90 28.79
N TYR A 11 28.70 3.79 28.90
CA TYR A 11 28.64 4.79 29.97
C TYR A 11 28.49 4.17 31.37
N LEU A 12 27.70 3.11 31.51
CA LEU A 12 27.51 2.40 32.79
C LEU A 12 28.78 1.73 33.30
N ILE A 13 29.61 1.19 32.39
CA ILE A 13 30.91 0.60 32.73
C ILE A 13 31.88 1.70 33.18
N ARG A 14 31.96 2.80 32.42
CA ARG A 14 32.88 3.91 32.71
C ARG A 14 32.61 4.61 34.05
N THR A 15 31.35 4.67 34.50
CA THR A 15 31.02 5.30 35.79
C THR A 15 31.33 4.43 37.00
N LYS A 16 31.57 3.12 36.84
CA LYS A 16 31.84 2.20 37.95
C LYS A 16 33.33 1.93 38.21
N GLU A 17 34.24 2.45 37.38
CA GLU A 17 35.67 2.13 37.44
C GLU A 17 36.52 2.99 38.39
N MET A 18 35.95 3.94 39.16
CA MET A 18 36.81 4.79 40.02
C MET A 18 37.03 4.31 41.46
N THR A 19 36.33 3.29 41.95
CA THR A 19 36.58 2.77 43.31
C THR A 19 36.12 1.32 43.41
N ASP A 20 36.95 0.37 42.97
CA ASP A 20 37.11 -0.98 43.55
C ASP A 20 37.52 -2.01 42.49
N GLU A 21 38.36 -2.95 42.92
CA GLU A 21 38.88 -4.08 42.17
C GLU A 21 37.74 -4.89 41.51
N PRO A 22 37.75 -5.10 40.18
CA PRO A 22 36.60 -5.64 39.47
C PRO A 22 36.35 -7.11 39.82
N ASP A 23 35.17 -7.39 40.40
CA ASP A 23 34.71 -8.73 40.78
C ASP A 23 34.74 -9.70 39.56
N PRO A 24 35.52 -10.80 39.61
CA PRO A 24 35.72 -11.71 38.47
C PRO A 24 34.43 -12.37 37.96
N LYS A 25 33.36 -12.39 38.78
CA LYS A 25 32.06 -12.92 38.37
C LYS A 25 31.30 -12.00 37.41
N LEU A 26 31.52 -10.68 37.48
CA LEU A 26 30.89 -9.70 36.59
C LEU A 26 31.53 -9.72 35.19
N LEU A 27 32.86 -9.86 35.14
CA LEU A 27 33.63 -10.01 33.90
C LEU A 27 33.14 -11.22 33.09
N ARG A 28 32.94 -12.36 33.74
CA ARG A 28 32.48 -13.60 33.07
C ARG A 28 31.10 -13.44 32.41
N LYS A 29 30.18 -12.68 33.03
CA LYS A 29 28.85 -12.42 32.46
C LYS A 29 28.92 -11.43 31.28
N GLY A 30 29.79 -10.43 31.35
CA GLY A 30 30.02 -9.48 30.25
C GLY A 30 30.53 -10.16 28.98
N TYR A 31 31.50 -11.08 29.11
CA TYR A 31 32.05 -11.83 27.97
C TYR A 31 31.02 -12.74 27.29
N ILE A 32 30.11 -13.36 28.05
CA ILE A 32 29.05 -14.21 27.48
C ILE A 32 28.08 -13.37 26.64
N VAL A 33 27.67 -12.19 27.14
CA VAL A 33 26.76 -11.31 26.40
C VAL A 33 27.40 -10.81 25.11
N ILE A 34 28.68 -10.41 25.15
CA ILE A 34 29.42 -9.99 23.94
C ILE A 34 29.53 -11.14 22.94
N GLY A 35 29.85 -12.35 23.40
CA GLY A 35 29.95 -13.53 22.54
C GLY A 35 28.64 -13.85 21.81
N VAL A 36 27.50 -13.77 22.50
CA VAL A 36 26.17 -14.02 21.89
C VAL A 36 25.82 -12.94 20.85
N VAL A 37 26.15 -11.67 21.11
CA VAL A 37 25.89 -10.58 20.16
C VAL A 37 26.75 -10.73 18.89
N VAL A 38 28.04 -11.07 19.04
CA VAL A 38 28.93 -11.31 17.89
C VAL A 38 28.47 -12.52 17.08
N ALA A 39 28.09 -13.62 17.73
CA ALA A 39 27.58 -14.80 17.04
C ALA A 39 26.27 -14.51 16.26
N ALA A 40 25.34 -13.75 16.86
CA ALA A 40 24.11 -13.35 16.18
C ALA A 40 24.39 -12.45 14.97
N PHE A 41 25.37 -11.55 15.06
CA PHE A 41 25.77 -10.66 13.96
C PHE A 41 26.45 -11.42 12.81
N PHE A 42 27.25 -12.44 13.11
CA PHE A 42 27.82 -13.30 12.07
C PHE A 42 26.76 -14.21 11.42
N LEU A 43 25.78 -14.69 12.18
CA LEU A 43 24.70 -15.51 11.65
C LEU A 43 23.81 -14.74 10.65
N THR A 44 23.48 -13.48 10.94
CA THR A 44 22.69 -12.65 10.01
C THR A 44 23.44 -12.32 8.73
N LYS A 45 24.75 -12.06 8.80
CA LYS A 45 25.59 -11.92 7.60
C LYS A 45 25.64 -13.19 6.76
N TYR A 46 25.76 -14.36 7.39
CA TYR A 46 25.81 -15.63 6.67
C TYR A 46 24.50 -15.97 5.92
N LEU A 47 23.35 -15.53 6.45
CA LEU A 47 22.05 -15.75 5.80
C LEU A 47 21.82 -14.82 4.60
N MET A 48 22.41 -13.62 4.57
CA MET A 48 22.26 -12.68 3.45
C MET A 48 23.03 -13.12 2.19
N ASP A 49 24.12 -13.89 2.33
CA ASP A 49 24.98 -14.29 1.20
C ASP A 49 24.44 -15.48 0.38
N LYS A 50 23.37 -16.14 0.86
CA LYS A 50 22.77 -17.33 0.23
C LYS A 50 21.47 -17.05 -0.54
N THR A 51 21.19 -15.82 -0.96
CA THR A 51 20.08 -15.58 -1.90
C THR A 51 20.55 -15.78 -3.34
N PRO A 52 20.16 -16.88 -4.03
CA PRO A 52 20.47 -17.04 -5.45
C PRO A 52 19.65 -16.01 -6.25
N SER A 53 20.32 -14.96 -6.71
CA SER A 53 19.84 -14.06 -7.75
C SER A 53 19.67 -14.84 -9.05
N LYS A 54 18.47 -15.36 -9.28
CA LYS A 54 18.06 -15.88 -10.58
C LYS A 54 17.83 -14.68 -11.51
N ILE A 55 18.89 -14.21 -12.14
CA ILE A 55 18.77 -13.31 -13.30
C ILE A 55 18.26 -14.17 -14.46
N ALA A 56 16.95 -14.12 -14.67
CA ALA A 56 16.32 -14.68 -15.86
C ALA A 56 16.83 -13.93 -17.10
N LYS A 57 17.48 -14.66 -18.02
CA LYS A 57 17.85 -14.15 -19.35
C LYS A 57 16.57 -13.75 -20.08
N SER A 58 16.34 -12.44 -20.24
CA SER A 58 15.25 -11.94 -21.07
C SER A 58 15.57 -12.13 -22.55
N LYS A 59 14.59 -12.69 -23.27
CA LYS A 59 14.54 -12.91 -24.72
C LYS A 59 14.53 -11.55 -25.45
N PRO A 60 15.00 -11.43 -26.70
CA PRO A 60 14.95 -10.17 -27.44
C PRO A 60 13.50 -9.70 -27.53
N VAL A 61 13.25 -8.46 -27.10
CA VAL A 61 11.94 -7.82 -27.14
C VAL A 61 11.60 -7.56 -28.60
N GLU A 62 10.76 -8.44 -29.14
CA GLU A 62 9.92 -8.14 -30.30
C GLU A 62 9.22 -6.80 -30.01
N ILE A 63 9.39 -5.83 -30.91
CA ILE A 63 8.87 -4.47 -30.75
C ILE A 63 7.34 -4.58 -30.78
N ALA A 64 6.77 -4.81 -29.60
CA ALA A 64 5.34 -4.83 -29.38
C ALA A 64 4.79 -3.46 -29.82
N LYS A 65 3.62 -3.48 -30.47
CA LYS A 65 2.78 -2.30 -30.67
C LYS A 65 2.89 -1.36 -29.45
N PRO A 66 2.99 -0.03 -29.64
CA PRO A 66 3.04 0.90 -28.53
C PRO A 66 1.88 0.57 -27.58
N LEU A 67 2.22 0.22 -26.33
CA LEU A 67 1.24 -0.01 -25.29
C LEU A 67 0.35 1.24 -25.19
N PRO A 68 -0.98 1.10 -25.10
CA PRO A 68 -1.86 2.24 -24.89
C PRO A 68 -1.33 3.03 -23.70
N ASN A 69 -1.14 4.33 -23.89
CA ASN A 69 -0.53 5.20 -22.89
C ASN A 69 -1.32 5.05 -21.57
N PRO A 70 -0.72 4.53 -20.48
CA PRO A 70 -1.43 4.34 -19.21
C PRO A 70 -1.87 5.67 -18.57
N PHE A 71 -1.41 6.79 -19.12
CA PHE A 71 -1.77 8.15 -18.71
C PHE A 71 -2.77 8.83 -19.64
N ALA A 72 -3.32 8.13 -20.63
CA ALA A 72 -4.39 8.70 -21.44
C ALA A 72 -5.62 8.96 -20.55
N PRO A 73 -6.15 10.20 -20.52
CA PRO A 73 -7.36 10.49 -19.76
C PRO A 73 -8.50 9.64 -20.30
N CYS A 74 -9.19 8.94 -19.42
CA CYS A 74 -10.41 8.23 -19.77
C CYS A 74 -11.61 9.17 -19.58
N VAL A 75 -12.72 8.87 -20.24
CA VAL A 75 -13.91 9.72 -20.21
C VAL A 75 -15.03 8.98 -19.49
N THR A 76 -15.71 9.67 -18.58
CA THR A 76 -16.87 9.09 -17.90
C THR A 76 -18.07 8.94 -18.84
N VAL A 77 -18.90 7.94 -18.57
CA VAL A 77 -20.17 7.70 -19.25
C VAL A 77 -21.31 8.18 -18.35
N LYS A 78 -22.31 8.84 -18.96
CA LYS A 78 -23.50 9.33 -18.25
C LYS A 78 -24.35 8.17 -17.71
N GLY A 79 -24.99 8.40 -16.57
CA GLY A 79 -26.03 7.51 -16.03
C GLY A 79 -25.48 6.44 -15.09
N TYR A 80 -24.19 6.50 -14.80
CA TYR A 80 -23.55 5.66 -13.80
C TYR A 80 -23.32 6.43 -12.50
N VAL A 81 -23.15 5.66 -11.42
CA VAL A 81 -22.85 6.18 -10.10
C VAL A 81 -21.38 5.90 -9.77
N ALA A 82 -20.77 6.83 -9.05
CA ALA A 82 -19.50 6.63 -8.40
C ALA A 82 -19.64 6.93 -6.91
N ALA A 83 -18.89 6.21 -6.06
CA ALA A 83 -18.97 6.38 -4.61
C ALA A 83 -17.59 6.33 -3.95
N SER A 84 -17.43 6.98 -2.80
CA SER A 84 -16.16 6.98 -2.03
C SER A 84 -15.76 5.58 -1.54
N SER A 85 -16.73 4.67 -1.38
CA SER A 85 -16.54 3.30 -0.92
C SER A 85 -17.16 2.27 -1.88
N GLU A 86 -16.48 1.13 -2.05
CA GLU A 86 -16.98 -0.01 -2.83
C GLU A 86 -18.30 -0.56 -2.28
N ILE A 87 -18.47 -0.55 -0.95
CA ILE A 87 -19.71 -1.04 -0.30
C ILE A 87 -20.89 -0.11 -0.63
N LEU A 88 -20.67 1.19 -0.69
CA LEU A 88 -21.71 2.16 -1.04
C LEU A 88 -22.10 2.02 -2.51
N LEU A 89 -21.10 1.87 -3.40
CA LEU A 89 -21.34 1.58 -4.80
C LEU A 89 -22.18 0.30 -4.99
N ASP A 90 -21.84 -0.78 -4.28
CA ASP A 90 -22.55 -2.05 -4.38
C ASP A 90 -23.99 -1.95 -3.89
N ARG A 91 -24.21 -1.27 -2.76
CA ARG A 91 -25.55 -1.04 -2.23
C ARG A 91 -26.39 -0.21 -3.20
N MET A 92 -25.84 0.88 -3.71
CA MET A 92 -26.54 1.75 -4.66
C MET A 92 -26.86 0.99 -5.94
N ASN A 93 -25.88 0.28 -6.52
CA ASN A 93 -26.09 -0.54 -7.70
C ASN A 93 -27.16 -1.62 -7.46
N THR A 94 -27.15 -2.29 -6.31
CA THR A 94 -28.15 -3.31 -5.97
C THR A 94 -29.55 -2.69 -5.89
N MET A 95 -29.70 -1.51 -5.27
CA MET A 95 -30.99 -0.82 -5.18
C MET A 95 -31.49 -0.36 -6.55
N MET A 96 -30.60 0.19 -7.39
CA MET A 96 -30.92 0.59 -8.75
C MET A 96 -31.30 -0.61 -9.64
N LEU A 97 -30.57 -1.73 -9.53
CA LEU A 97 -30.88 -2.97 -10.25
C LEU A 97 -32.24 -3.55 -9.86
N ASN A 98 -32.57 -3.48 -8.56
CA ASN A 98 -33.85 -3.93 -8.03
C ASN A 98 -34.99 -2.93 -8.27
N LYS A 99 -34.71 -1.75 -8.84
CA LYS A 99 -35.66 -0.64 -9.03
C LYS A 99 -36.33 -0.18 -7.73
N ASP A 100 -35.60 -0.27 -6.62
CA ASP A 100 -36.05 0.25 -5.34
C ASP A 100 -35.64 1.73 -5.22
N ASP A 101 -36.34 2.58 -5.96
CA ASP A 101 -36.05 4.01 -6.04
C ASP A 101 -36.14 4.71 -4.68
N LYS A 102 -36.98 4.18 -3.76
CA LYS A 102 -37.12 4.71 -2.40
C LYS A 102 -35.89 4.42 -1.56
N ALA A 103 -35.41 3.18 -1.57
CA ALA A 103 -34.20 2.81 -0.86
C ALA A 103 -32.97 3.54 -1.43
N ALA A 104 -32.89 3.65 -2.77
CA ALA A 104 -31.82 4.40 -3.43
C ALA A 104 -31.83 5.88 -3.05
N ALA A 105 -33.02 6.52 -3.02
CA ALA A 105 -33.16 7.91 -2.60
C ALA A 105 -32.77 8.13 -1.13
N LEU A 106 -33.16 7.21 -0.23
CA LEU A 106 -32.75 7.26 1.19
C LEU A 106 -31.23 7.12 1.34
N LEU A 107 -30.62 6.20 0.60
CA LEU A 107 -29.17 6.01 0.63
C LEU A 107 -28.44 7.25 0.09
N TRP A 108 -28.98 7.85 -0.97
CA TRP A 108 -28.46 9.10 -1.51
C TRP A 108 -28.55 10.24 -0.51
N ASP A 109 -29.70 10.43 0.14
CA ASP A 109 -29.91 11.48 1.14
C ASP A 109 -28.96 11.32 2.34
N GLN A 110 -28.74 10.07 2.78
CA GLN A 110 -27.84 9.76 3.87
C GLN A 110 -26.35 9.98 3.53
N PHE A 111 -25.95 9.75 2.27
CA PHE A 111 -24.54 9.75 1.83
C PHE A 111 -24.29 10.68 0.63
N ASN A 112 -24.98 11.83 0.59
CA ASN A 112 -24.99 12.73 -0.57
C ASN A 112 -23.58 13.27 -0.95
N ASP A 113 -22.68 13.39 0.02
CA ASP A 113 -21.29 13.83 -0.23
C ASP A 113 -20.36 12.68 -0.68
N ASP A 114 -20.78 11.44 -0.46
CA ASP A 114 -20.00 10.22 -0.74
C ASP A 114 -20.42 9.54 -2.05
N ILE A 115 -21.58 9.88 -2.61
CA ILE A 115 -22.14 9.28 -3.82
C ILE A 115 -22.34 10.38 -4.86
N ILE A 116 -21.86 10.15 -6.09
CA ILE A 116 -21.88 11.14 -7.16
C ILE A 116 -22.42 10.49 -8.43
N PHE A 117 -23.36 11.18 -9.09
CA PHE A 117 -23.80 10.80 -10.43
C PHE A 117 -22.82 11.30 -11.49
N LEU A 118 -22.32 10.40 -12.32
CA LEU A 118 -21.44 10.74 -13.42
C LEU A 118 -22.27 11.38 -14.54
N LYS A 119 -21.92 12.63 -14.88
CA LYS A 119 -22.59 13.42 -15.93
C LYS A 119 -22.20 12.96 -17.33
N GLY A 120 -21.06 12.29 -17.44
CA GLY A 120 -20.48 11.84 -18.70
C GLY A 120 -19.71 12.96 -19.39
N GLY A 121 -18.59 12.61 -20.03
CA GLY A 121 -17.72 13.59 -20.69
C GLY A 121 -16.61 14.14 -19.79
N ASP A 122 -16.64 13.86 -18.49
CA ASP A 122 -15.60 14.28 -17.55
C ASP A 122 -14.34 13.42 -17.72
N GLU A 123 -13.17 14.06 -17.76
CA GLU A 123 -11.88 13.39 -17.80
C GLU A 123 -11.51 12.81 -16.42
N VAL A 124 -11.21 11.51 -16.41
CA VAL A 124 -10.87 10.75 -15.21
C VAL A 124 -9.62 9.90 -15.44
N PHE A 125 -8.81 9.79 -14.39
CA PHE A 125 -7.68 8.87 -14.35
C PHE A 125 -8.07 7.59 -13.62
N VAL A 126 -7.68 6.44 -14.15
CA VAL A 126 -7.93 5.15 -13.50
C VAL A 126 -6.73 4.80 -12.62
N GLU A 127 -6.96 4.69 -11.31
CA GLU A 127 -5.90 4.38 -10.33
C GLU A 127 -5.79 2.89 -10.06
N ASP A 128 -6.93 2.19 -9.99
CA ASP A 128 -6.98 0.77 -9.69
C ASP A 128 -8.06 0.09 -10.55
N ARG A 129 -7.77 -1.12 -11.02
CA ARG A 129 -8.69 -1.97 -11.79
C ARG A 129 -8.77 -3.32 -11.12
N LYS A 130 -9.89 -3.59 -10.45
CA LYS A 130 -10.21 -4.93 -9.96
C LYS A 130 -10.83 -5.72 -11.12
N ILE A 131 -9.96 -6.35 -11.91
CA ILE A 131 -10.32 -7.07 -13.15
C ILE A 131 -11.44 -8.10 -12.92
N PHE A 132 -11.50 -8.72 -11.74
CA PHE A 132 -12.49 -9.77 -11.43
C PHE A 132 -13.83 -9.24 -10.90
N SER A 133 -13.90 -8.00 -10.38
CA SER A 133 -15.15 -7.48 -9.79
C SER A 133 -15.94 -6.56 -10.72
N GLY A 134 -15.39 -6.22 -11.90
CA GLY A 134 -16.01 -5.24 -12.80
C GLY A 134 -16.03 -3.82 -12.21
N LYS A 135 -15.19 -3.55 -11.21
CA LYS A 135 -15.09 -2.25 -10.56
C LYS A 135 -13.73 -1.64 -10.78
N LEU A 136 -13.71 -0.33 -10.86
CA LEU A 136 -12.49 0.45 -10.99
C LEU A 136 -12.53 1.65 -10.06
N LYS A 137 -11.34 2.13 -9.72
CA LYS A 137 -11.15 3.32 -8.93
C LYS A 137 -10.73 4.46 -9.86
N ILE A 138 -11.55 5.51 -9.93
CA ILE A 138 -11.30 6.72 -10.70
C ILE A 138 -10.90 7.88 -9.82
N ARG A 139 -10.09 8.76 -10.38
CA ARG A 139 -9.82 10.09 -9.85
C ARG A 139 -10.17 11.14 -10.90
N PRO A 140 -11.11 12.06 -10.63
CA PRO A 140 -11.40 13.17 -11.52
C PRO A 140 -10.19 14.08 -11.72
N GLN A 141 -10.05 14.65 -12.91
CA GLN A 141 -8.97 15.58 -13.22
C GLN A 141 -8.99 16.80 -12.29
N GLY A 142 -7.82 17.19 -11.78
CA GLY A 142 -7.69 18.33 -10.86
C GLY A 142 -8.08 18.03 -9.40
N GLN A 143 -8.53 16.81 -9.10
CA GLN A 143 -8.87 16.40 -7.74
C GLN A 143 -7.86 15.37 -7.21
N THR A 144 -7.75 15.31 -5.88
CA THR A 144 -6.85 14.41 -5.14
C THR A 144 -7.57 13.21 -4.52
N TRP A 145 -8.90 13.24 -4.47
CA TRP A 145 -9.72 12.15 -3.97
C TRP A 145 -10.15 11.23 -5.10
N ALA A 146 -10.47 9.99 -4.74
CA ALA A 146 -10.77 8.93 -5.69
C ALA A 146 -12.05 8.21 -5.31
N LEU A 147 -12.80 7.76 -6.32
CA LEU A 147 -14.08 7.10 -6.22
C LEU A 147 -14.02 5.72 -6.83
N TRP A 148 -14.88 4.84 -6.33
CA TRP A 148 -15.20 3.58 -6.95
C TRP A 148 -16.37 3.75 -7.92
N THR A 149 -16.23 3.18 -9.11
CA THR A 149 -17.33 3.04 -10.08
C THR A 149 -17.19 1.72 -10.83
N VAL A 150 -18.13 1.43 -11.73
CA VAL A 150 -18.14 0.22 -12.54
C VAL A 150 -17.30 0.41 -13.81
N THR A 151 -16.80 -0.68 -14.37
CA THR A 151 -15.92 -0.63 -15.55
C THR A 151 -16.57 -0.02 -16.77
N GLU A 152 -17.88 -0.15 -16.91
CA GLU A 152 -18.68 0.37 -18.01
C GLU A 152 -18.87 1.88 -17.92
N ALA A 153 -18.68 2.46 -16.73
CA ALA A 153 -18.84 3.88 -16.46
C ALA A 153 -17.70 4.72 -17.02
N VAL A 154 -16.63 4.10 -17.53
CA VAL A 154 -15.43 4.78 -18.01
C VAL A 154 -14.99 4.20 -19.36
N LYS A 155 -14.85 5.08 -20.34
CA LYS A 155 -14.29 4.74 -21.66
C LYS A 155 -12.87 5.26 -21.75
N CYS A 156 -11.93 4.34 -21.84
CA CYS A 156 -10.53 4.66 -22.14
C CYS A 156 -10.28 4.46 -23.65
N PRO A 157 -9.43 5.27 -24.27
CA PRO A 157 -9.04 5.11 -25.67
C PRO A 157 -8.21 3.84 -25.93
#